data_AF-A0A1I8ITL1-F1
#
_entry.id   AF-A0A1I8ITL1-F1
#
_cell.length_a   1.000
_cell.length_b   1.000
_cell.length_c   1.000
_cell.angle_alpha   90.00
_cell.angle_beta   90.00
_cell.angle_gamma   90.00
#
_symmetry.space_group_name_H-M   'P 1'
#
loop_
_entity.id
_entity.type
_entity.pdbx_description
1 polymer ?
#
loop_
_entity_poly.entity_id
_entity_poly.type
_entity_poly.pdbx_seq_one_letter_code
_entity_poly.pdbx_strand_id
1 'polypeptide(L)'
;LQAVIASIAKSALSAHCPQPHYVREYTLVLLRSQCGSQILLGYKKRGFGQGKWNGFGGKVEVGETPLAAAIRELHEESSLEVRPADIRLAGRMLFQFADETRVFRVHIYTGSRWTGQPVESDEMRPRWFNLADIPFDNMWPDDAYWLPKVLAGQSVIGYFLYAADKVTVLHHCLRDLVEPLRGDEESNEAADDEDEIEAAIVSNIGQPVCVCGANLPTPLPSPLGEQRRSPWQQSHSRDSGTSEPKLDAGSTDSTLWLVSRILYPLLVCLINFSLAIGAWLCLLHPLRLYRLLRWLRARQAGLRFRLVPLDGAHYRLAEKGRPDRLRPSLLLLHSVADDCTVWTEFVRLADSTLDHVIAVDLPGHGGSLVSSEEDFDFGPLADRIRKVLLAAGLPPNQRLHAVGCGAGAGVALALAVGWPSQSIRRRFYRPAAAGGLSILWWPMRSVWLSDRLPKLNFYRALLANLAEEPGQTDLLALAGRVRVPAHIVWGAQDEATYNADLLRDRLQNLVQFDLLDECGHCPETECP
;
A
#
# COMPACT_ATOMS: atom_id res chain seq x y z
N LEU A 1 -19.14 -0.62 -2.46
CA LEU A 1 -17.83 0.07 -2.67
C LEU A 1 -17.38 0.89 -1.44
N GLN A 2 -17.93 2.08 -1.13
CA GLN A 2 -17.48 2.87 0.03
C GLN A 2 -17.58 2.13 1.39
N ALA A 3 -18.66 1.36 1.61
CA ALA A 3 -18.82 0.53 2.81
C ALA A 3 -17.74 -0.58 2.93
N VAL A 4 -17.29 -1.12 1.80
CA VAL A 4 -16.27 -2.17 1.70
C VAL A 4 -14.90 -1.61 2.00
N ILE A 5 -14.59 -0.43 1.44
CA ILE A 5 -13.41 0.37 1.81
C ILE A 5 -13.43 0.65 3.32
N ALA A 6 -14.58 0.97 3.90
CA ALA A 6 -14.72 1.20 5.34
C ALA A 6 -14.58 -0.09 6.18
N SER A 7 -15.02 -1.25 5.68
CA SER A 7 -14.94 -2.55 6.35
C SER A 7 -13.50 -3.10 6.37
N ILE A 8 -12.83 -3.07 5.21
CA ILE A 8 -11.42 -3.43 5.04
C ILE A 8 -10.53 -2.46 5.86
N ALA A 9 -10.81 -1.16 5.83
CA ALA A 9 -10.12 -0.19 6.67
C ALA A 9 -10.34 -0.45 8.18
N LYS A 10 -11.59 -0.64 8.65
CA LYS A 10 -11.90 -0.93 10.05
C LYS A 10 -11.13 -2.13 10.59
N SER A 11 -11.00 -3.19 9.81
CA SER A 11 -10.26 -4.40 10.18
C SER A 11 -8.73 -4.24 10.19
N ALA A 12 -8.19 -3.30 9.43
CA ALA A 12 -6.75 -3.01 9.38
C ALA A 12 -6.29 -1.95 10.41
N LEU A 13 -7.23 -1.16 10.95
CA LEU A 13 -6.94 0.06 11.71
C LEU A 13 -6.46 -0.14 13.16
N SER A 14 -6.63 -1.31 13.78
CA SER A 14 -6.42 -1.49 15.23
C SER A 14 -5.05 -2.03 15.69
N ALA A 15 -4.08 -2.30 14.80
CA ALA A 15 -2.69 -2.58 15.20
C ALA A 15 -1.59 -1.88 14.38
N HIS A 16 -1.13 -0.76 14.93
CA HIS A 16 0.30 -0.48 15.13
C HIS A 16 1.25 -0.68 13.93
N CYS A 17 0.93 -0.03 12.82
CA CYS A 17 1.92 0.55 11.90
C CYS A 17 1.32 1.84 11.30
N PRO A 18 2.11 2.89 11.03
CA PRO A 18 1.58 4.15 10.50
C PRO A 18 0.97 3.92 9.11
N GLN A 19 -0.22 4.47 8.90
CA GLN A 19 -1.11 4.15 7.78
C GLN A 19 -0.68 4.89 6.50
N PRO A 20 -1.07 4.41 5.30
CA PRO A 20 -0.88 5.18 4.07
C PRO A 20 -1.50 6.57 4.20
N HIS A 21 -0.77 7.58 3.72
CA HIS A 21 -1.26 8.95 3.70
C HIS A 21 -2.55 9.05 2.89
N TYR A 22 -3.67 9.20 3.60
CA TYR A 22 -4.93 9.59 3.01
C TYR A 22 -4.81 11.06 2.60
N VAL A 23 -4.52 11.29 1.31
CA VAL A 23 -4.57 12.63 0.73
C VAL A 23 -6.00 13.11 0.79
N ARG A 24 -6.21 14.24 1.46
CA ARG A 24 -7.50 14.92 1.54
C ARG A 24 -7.34 16.31 0.97
N GLU A 25 -8.25 16.63 0.06
CA GLU A 25 -8.30 17.90 -0.64
C GLU A 25 -8.92 18.99 0.24
N TYR A 26 -8.24 20.14 0.29
CA TYR A 26 -8.61 21.35 1.01
C TYR A 26 -8.32 22.58 0.15
N THR A 27 -8.93 23.71 0.51
CA THR A 27 -8.77 24.99 -0.16
C THR A 27 -8.29 26.06 0.81
N LEU A 28 -7.63 27.09 0.29
CA LEU A 28 -7.29 28.28 1.05
C LEU A 28 -7.37 29.51 0.15
N VAL A 29 -8.09 30.54 0.55
CA VAL A 29 -8.34 31.76 -0.22
C VAL A 29 -7.75 32.96 0.51
N LEU A 30 -6.91 33.70 -0.22
CA LEU A 30 -6.19 34.88 0.26
C LEU A 30 -6.62 36.10 -0.56
N LEU A 31 -7.60 36.85 -0.03
CA LEU A 31 -8.05 38.09 -0.67
C LEU A 31 -7.13 39.26 -0.32
N ARG A 32 -6.78 40.06 -1.34
CA ARG A 32 -5.97 41.28 -1.20
C ARG A 32 -6.80 42.53 -1.48
N SER A 33 -6.50 43.63 -0.80
CA SER A 33 -7.13 44.93 -1.12
C SER A 33 -6.87 45.33 -2.57
N GLN A 34 -7.74 46.17 -3.16
CA GLN A 34 -7.62 46.60 -4.56
C GLN A 34 -6.30 47.35 -4.85
N CYS A 35 -5.74 48.02 -3.84
CA CYS A 35 -4.42 48.66 -3.90
C CYS A 35 -3.24 47.72 -3.54
N GLY A 36 -3.53 46.44 -3.24
CA GLY A 36 -2.55 45.40 -2.96
C GLY A 36 -1.82 45.50 -1.60
N SER A 37 -2.05 46.55 -0.81
CA SER A 37 -1.31 46.82 0.44
C SER A 37 -1.79 46.02 1.66
N GLN A 38 -2.94 45.36 1.58
CA GLN A 38 -3.54 44.62 2.68
C GLN A 38 -4.03 43.23 2.25
N ILE A 39 -4.09 42.32 3.21
CA ILE A 39 -4.63 40.96 3.10
C ILE A 39 -5.77 40.78 4.10
N LEU A 40 -6.83 40.06 3.71
CA LEU A 40 -7.90 39.65 4.62
C LEU A 40 -7.56 38.28 5.20
N LEU A 41 -7.53 38.16 6.53
CA LEU A 41 -7.35 36.91 7.26
C LEU A 41 -8.54 36.68 8.20
N GLY A 42 -8.93 35.42 8.40
CA GLY A 42 -9.89 34.99 9.41
C GLY A 42 -9.18 34.49 10.67
N TYR A 43 -9.61 34.96 11.84
CA TYR A 43 -9.23 34.33 13.11
C TYR A 43 -10.13 33.12 13.36
N LYS A 44 -9.54 31.92 13.40
CA LYS A 44 -10.29 30.66 13.51
C LYS A 44 -10.82 30.48 14.94
N LYS A 45 -12.14 30.61 15.11
CA LYS A 45 -12.86 30.54 16.40
C LYS A 45 -13.10 29.11 16.87
N ARG A 46 -13.25 28.17 15.93
CA ARG A 46 -13.47 26.73 16.15
C ARG A 46 -12.84 25.92 15.01
N GLY A 47 -12.76 24.59 15.18
CA GLY A 47 -12.23 23.70 14.14
C GLY A 47 -10.70 23.59 14.13
N PHE A 48 -10.15 23.04 13.05
CA PHE A 48 -8.71 22.85 12.90
C PHE A 48 -8.00 24.20 12.74
N GLY A 49 -6.91 24.41 13.49
CA GLY A 49 -6.23 25.71 13.56
C GLY A 49 -6.89 26.76 14.44
N GLN A 50 -7.83 26.37 15.33
CA GLN A 50 -8.43 27.27 16.32
C GLN A 50 -7.36 28.11 17.05
N GLY A 51 -7.60 29.42 17.15
CA GLY A 51 -6.70 30.37 17.78
C GLY A 51 -5.63 30.97 16.86
N LYS A 52 -5.51 30.50 15.61
CA LYS A 52 -4.63 31.07 14.59
C LYS A 52 -5.39 31.99 13.63
N TRP A 53 -4.65 32.89 12.99
CA TRP A 53 -5.08 33.59 11.78
C TRP A 53 -4.76 32.74 10.55
N ASN A 54 -5.66 32.73 9.56
CA ASN A 54 -5.44 32.03 8.29
C ASN A 54 -6.22 32.71 7.15
N GLY A 55 -6.00 32.28 5.90
CA GLY A 55 -6.96 32.49 4.82
C GLY A 55 -8.29 31.75 5.05
N PHE A 56 -9.27 31.99 4.18
CA PHE A 56 -10.59 31.36 4.25
C PHE A 56 -10.62 30.08 3.43
N GLY A 57 -11.18 29.00 3.93
CA GLY A 57 -11.13 27.74 3.20
C GLY A 57 -11.31 26.52 4.08
N GLY A 58 -11.69 25.44 3.42
CA GLY A 58 -12.11 24.21 4.05
C GLY A 58 -11.93 23.02 3.14
N LYS A 59 -12.76 22.01 3.33
CA LYS A 59 -12.60 20.71 2.68
C LYS A 59 -13.31 20.72 1.33
N VAL A 60 -12.70 20.13 0.30
CA VAL A 60 -13.39 19.85 -0.96
C VAL A 60 -14.39 18.71 -0.76
N GLU A 61 -15.65 18.93 -1.14
CA GLU A 61 -16.70 17.91 -1.03
C GLU A 61 -16.77 16.99 -2.27
N VAL A 62 -17.44 15.84 -2.13
CA VAL A 62 -17.49 14.83 -3.20
C VAL A 62 -18.29 15.35 -4.39
N GLY A 63 -17.65 15.44 -5.56
CA GLY A 63 -18.24 16.00 -6.78
C GLY A 63 -18.05 17.51 -6.94
N GLU A 64 -17.32 18.15 -6.04
CA GLU A 64 -16.97 19.57 -6.09
C GLU A 64 -15.52 19.75 -6.62
N THR A 65 -15.26 20.76 -7.45
CA THR A 65 -13.88 21.10 -7.86
C THR A 65 -13.19 21.92 -6.76
N PRO A 66 -11.84 21.90 -6.65
CA PRO A 66 -11.13 22.72 -5.66
C PRO A 66 -11.46 24.22 -5.78
N LEU A 67 -11.68 24.72 -7.01
CA LEU A 67 -12.11 26.10 -7.22
C LEU A 67 -13.53 26.36 -6.71
N ALA A 68 -14.49 25.45 -6.95
CA ALA A 68 -15.86 25.60 -6.45
C ALA A 68 -15.89 25.57 -4.91
N ALA A 69 -15.15 24.64 -4.30
CA ALA A 69 -14.99 24.55 -2.85
C ALA A 69 -14.37 25.84 -2.27
N ALA A 70 -13.35 26.41 -2.91
CA ALA A 70 -12.72 27.65 -2.47
C ALA A 70 -13.71 28.83 -2.44
N ILE A 71 -14.57 28.93 -3.46
CA ILE A 71 -15.61 29.98 -3.55
C ILE A 71 -16.69 29.76 -2.48
N ARG A 72 -17.14 28.52 -2.29
CA ARG A 72 -18.16 28.15 -1.28
C ARG A 72 -17.68 28.44 0.14
N GLU A 73 -16.51 27.93 0.51
CA GLU A 73 -15.93 28.09 1.86
C GLU A 73 -15.67 29.57 2.19
N LEU A 74 -15.18 30.37 1.23
CA LEU A 74 -15.04 31.82 1.40
C LEU A 74 -16.37 32.50 1.75
N HIS A 75 -17.45 32.13 1.05
CA HIS A 75 -18.77 32.68 1.31
C HIS A 75 -19.32 32.22 2.68
N GLU A 76 -19.19 30.94 3.03
CA GLU A 76 -19.62 30.40 4.33
C GLU A 76 -18.86 31.03 5.51
N GLU A 77 -17.53 31.18 5.41
CA GLU A 77 -16.71 31.69 6.51
C GLU A 77 -16.73 33.23 6.65
N SER A 78 -17.01 33.99 5.58
CA SER A 78 -16.84 35.46 5.56
C SER A 78 -17.98 36.28 4.93
N SER A 79 -18.99 35.65 4.32
CA SER A 79 -20.04 36.30 3.52
C SER A 79 -19.55 37.11 2.31
N LEU A 80 -18.37 36.76 1.78
CA LEU A 80 -17.80 37.36 0.57
C LEU A 80 -18.02 36.45 -0.64
N GLU A 81 -18.41 37.06 -1.76
CA GLU A 81 -18.61 36.37 -3.04
C GLU A 81 -17.50 36.75 -4.03
N VAL A 82 -16.88 35.75 -4.67
CA VAL A 82 -15.90 35.96 -5.74
C VAL A 82 -16.32 35.17 -6.99
N ARG A 83 -16.17 35.78 -8.17
CA ARG A 83 -16.42 35.10 -9.45
C ARG A 83 -15.22 34.23 -9.80
N PRO A 84 -15.40 33.05 -10.41
CA PRO A 84 -14.29 32.18 -10.86
C PRO A 84 -13.19 32.92 -11.65
N ALA A 85 -13.56 33.89 -12.49
CA ALA A 85 -12.61 34.67 -13.29
C ALA A 85 -11.85 35.78 -12.52
N ASP A 86 -12.19 36.06 -11.27
CA ASP A 86 -11.54 37.09 -10.42
C ASP A 86 -10.64 36.47 -9.32
N ILE A 87 -10.52 35.14 -9.29
CA ILE A 87 -9.70 34.36 -8.36
C ILE A 87 -8.77 33.43 -9.17
N ARG A 88 -7.51 33.30 -8.76
CA ARG A 88 -6.52 32.46 -9.44
C ARG A 88 -5.88 31.46 -8.49
N LEU A 89 -5.48 30.29 -9.02
CA LEU A 89 -4.58 29.39 -8.30
C LEU A 89 -3.21 30.07 -8.14
N ALA A 90 -2.60 29.91 -6.97
CA ALA A 90 -1.34 30.53 -6.57
C ALA A 90 -0.40 29.58 -5.83
N GLY A 91 -0.88 28.43 -5.38
CA GLY A 91 -0.01 27.34 -4.98
C GLY A 91 -0.74 26.02 -4.72
N ARG A 92 0.02 24.93 -4.66
CA ARG A 92 -0.42 23.64 -4.13
C ARG A 92 0.53 23.21 -3.03
N MET A 93 -0.01 22.92 -1.84
CA MET A 93 0.78 22.49 -0.68
C MET A 93 0.36 21.13 -0.18
N LEU A 94 1.34 20.34 0.25
CA LEU A 94 1.14 19.08 0.95
C LEU A 94 1.57 19.22 2.41
N PHE A 95 0.63 19.10 3.35
CA PHE A 95 0.92 19.08 4.78
C PHE A 95 0.79 17.68 5.34
N GLN A 96 1.77 17.25 6.12
CA GLN A 96 1.74 15.99 6.88
C GLN A 96 2.05 16.28 8.35
N PHE A 97 1.40 15.59 9.28
CA PHE A 97 1.75 15.63 10.71
C PHE A 97 2.30 14.26 11.11
N ALA A 98 3.37 14.20 11.90
CA ALA A 98 4.08 12.95 12.19
C ALA A 98 3.26 11.92 13.01
N ASP A 99 2.23 12.38 13.73
CA ASP A 99 1.24 11.57 14.43
C ASP A 99 0.00 11.23 13.57
N GLU A 100 -0.20 11.92 12.45
CA GLU A 100 -1.32 11.69 11.54
C GLU A 100 -0.92 10.97 10.26
N THR A 101 -1.84 10.15 9.77
CA THR A 101 -1.67 9.38 8.54
C THR A 101 -2.53 9.97 7.42
N ARG A 102 -2.72 11.29 7.48
CA ARG A 102 -3.40 12.11 6.48
C ARG A 102 -2.37 13.06 5.90
N VAL A 103 -2.43 13.24 4.60
CA VAL A 103 -1.77 14.37 3.93
C VAL A 103 -2.87 15.32 3.49
N PHE A 104 -2.68 16.60 3.76
CA PHE A 104 -3.63 17.64 3.40
C PHE A 104 -3.08 18.28 2.13
N ARG A 105 -3.73 18.03 0.98
CA ARG A 105 -3.43 18.76 -0.26
C ARG A 105 -4.27 20.02 -0.23
N VAL A 106 -3.61 21.19 -0.18
CA VAL A 106 -4.23 22.49 -0.05
C VAL A 106 -4.01 23.28 -1.33
N HIS A 107 -5.09 23.60 -2.03
CA HIS A 107 -5.09 24.48 -3.19
C HIS A 107 -5.23 25.93 -2.72
N ILE A 108 -4.16 26.71 -2.90
CA ILE A 108 -4.05 28.09 -2.44
C ILE A 108 -4.45 29.02 -3.58
N TYR A 109 -5.53 29.76 -3.39
CA TYR A 109 -6.07 30.73 -4.31
C TYR A 109 -5.87 32.17 -3.81
N THR A 110 -5.75 33.12 -4.74
CA THR A 110 -5.75 34.56 -4.42
C THR A 110 -6.64 35.34 -5.35
N GLY A 111 -7.27 36.40 -4.83
CA GLY A 111 -8.18 37.28 -5.56
C GLY A 111 -8.10 38.72 -5.06
N SER A 112 -8.52 39.66 -5.90
CA SER A 112 -8.50 41.11 -5.59
C SER A 112 -9.82 41.82 -5.92
N ARG A 113 -10.84 41.07 -6.34
CA ARG A 113 -12.19 41.55 -6.62
C ARG A 113 -13.19 40.57 -6.04
N TRP A 114 -14.18 41.10 -5.32
CA TRP A 114 -15.25 40.35 -4.67
C TRP A 114 -16.44 41.29 -4.45
N THR A 115 -17.58 40.73 -4.05
CA THR A 115 -18.76 41.46 -3.57
C THR A 115 -19.10 41.06 -2.13
N GLY A 116 -19.91 41.88 -1.46
CA GLY A 116 -20.20 41.74 -0.02
C GLY A 116 -19.24 42.55 0.88
N GLN A 117 -19.43 42.40 2.19
CA GLN A 117 -18.55 42.93 3.24
C GLN A 117 -18.17 41.78 4.16
N PRO A 118 -16.95 41.72 4.69
CA PRO A 118 -16.51 40.60 5.51
C PRO A 118 -17.25 40.61 6.85
N VAL A 119 -18.05 39.57 7.11
CA VAL A 119 -18.82 39.39 8.35
C VAL A 119 -18.22 38.27 9.19
N GLU A 120 -18.28 38.41 10.52
CA GLU A 120 -17.90 37.35 11.45
C GLU A 120 -18.93 36.21 11.42
N SER A 121 -18.47 35.01 11.09
CA SER A 121 -19.26 33.78 11.10
C SER A 121 -19.08 33.01 12.42
N ASP A 122 -19.79 31.89 12.57
CA ASP A 122 -19.58 30.96 13.68
C ASP A 122 -18.18 30.33 13.67
N GLU A 123 -17.48 30.30 12.53
CA GLU A 123 -16.14 29.68 12.40
C GLU A 123 -14.99 30.69 12.37
N MET A 124 -15.16 31.80 11.67
CA MET A 124 -14.10 32.77 11.39
C MET A 124 -14.50 34.19 11.75
N ARG A 125 -13.54 34.96 12.30
CA ARG A 125 -13.66 36.42 12.44
C ARG A 125 -12.70 37.11 11.47
N PRO A 126 -13.18 37.67 10.35
CA PRO A 126 -12.33 38.38 9.39
C PRO A 126 -11.66 39.64 9.98
N ARG A 127 -10.45 39.94 9.50
CA ARG A 127 -9.75 41.21 9.73
C ARG A 127 -8.76 41.50 8.61
N TRP A 128 -8.66 42.78 8.22
CA TRP A 128 -7.63 43.27 7.33
C TRP A 128 -6.31 43.51 8.07
N PHE A 129 -5.20 43.05 7.48
CA PHE A 129 -3.83 43.30 7.91
C PHE A 129 -3.03 43.95 6.78
N ASN A 130 -2.11 44.85 7.11
CA ASN A 130 -1.13 45.35 6.14
C ASN A 130 -0.13 44.22 5.83
N LEU A 131 0.42 44.17 4.61
CA LEU A 131 1.37 43.09 4.26
C LEU A 131 2.67 43.12 5.08
N ALA A 132 3.03 44.26 5.68
CA ALA A 132 4.16 44.39 6.58
C ALA A 132 3.86 43.97 8.04
N ASP A 133 2.58 43.90 8.41
CA ASP A 133 2.09 43.66 9.77
C ASP A 133 1.36 42.31 9.89
N ILE A 134 1.71 41.34 9.05
CA ILE A 134 1.13 39.99 9.06
C ILE A 134 1.56 39.27 10.35
N PRO A 135 0.63 38.76 11.18
CA PRO A 135 0.93 38.25 12.51
C PRO A 135 1.42 36.79 12.45
N PHE A 136 2.56 36.52 11.80
CA PHE A 136 3.07 35.17 11.57
C PHE A 136 3.22 34.32 12.86
N ASP A 137 3.57 34.95 13.99
CA ASP A 137 3.64 34.30 15.32
C ASP A 137 2.28 33.73 15.80
N ASN A 138 1.17 34.20 15.22
CA ASN A 138 -0.19 33.73 15.45
C ASN A 138 -0.82 33.04 14.23
N MET A 139 0.00 32.59 13.27
CA MET A 139 -0.42 31.87 12.07
C MET A 139 0.10 30.41 12.10
N TRP A 140 0.07 29.68 10.98
CA TRP A 140 0.79 28.42 10.90
C TRP A 140 2.29 28.66 10.66
N PRO A 141 3.20 27.88 11.29
CA PRO A 141 4.64 28.03 11.10
C PRO A 141 5.12 27.95 9.65
N ASP A 142 4.42 27.19 8.78
CA ASP A 142 4.71 27.10 7.36
C ASP A 142 4.34 28.38 6.58
N ASP A 143 3.35 29.16 7.03
CA ASP A 143 2.89 30.38 6.34
C ASP A 143 4.05 31.37 6.13
N ALA A 144 4.97 31.47 7.09
CA ALA A 144 6.15 32.32 7.02
C ALA A 144 7.10 31.98 5.85
N TYR A 145 7.07 30.76 5.33
CA TYR A 145 7.92 30.30 4.23
C TYR A 145 7.31 30.61 2.86
N TRP A 146 5.99 30.43 2.70
CA TRP A 146 5.34 30.46 1.39
C TRP A 146 4.43 31.67 1.16
N LEU A 147 3.78 32.22 2.19
CA LEU A 147 2.85 33.34 2.04
C LEU A 147 3.53 34.59 1.47
N PRO A 148 4.77 34.97 1.86
CA PRO A 148 5.48 36.10 1.25
C PRO A 148 5.68 35.94 -0.27
N LYS A 149 5.90 34.71 -0.76
CA LYS A 149 6.10 34.40 -2.18
C LYS A 149 4.80 34.54 -2.98
N VAL A 150 3.72 33.98 -2.46
CA VAL A 150 2.36 34.14 -3.02
C VAL A 150 1.94 35.62 -3.07
N LEU A 151 2.25 36.39 -2.02
CA LEU A 151 1.96 37.83 -1.95
C LEU A 151 2.84 38.67 -2.89
N ALA A 152 4.07 38.25 -3.17
CA ALA A 152 4.91 38.80 -4.22
C ALA A 152 4.42 38.46 -5.64
N GLY A 153 3.39 37.60 -5.77
CA GLY A 153 2.77 37.22 -7.04
C GLY A 153 3.32 35.93 -7.65
N GLN A 154 4.28 35.27 -6.99
CA GLN A 154 4.82 33.98 -7.44
C GLN A 154 3.76 32.87 -7.31
N SER A 155 3.95 31.78 -8.05
CA SER A 155 3.23 30.53 -7.83
C SER A 155 4.16 29.52 -7.16
N VAL A 156 3.66 28.72 -6.21
CA VAL A 156 4.51 27.82 -5.40
C VAL A 156 3.95 26.41 -5.29
N ILE A 157 4.85 25.41 -5.28
CA ILE A 157 4.54 24.04 -4.87
C ILE A 157 5.42 23.69 -3.68
N GLY A 158 4.87 23.05 -2.65
CA GLY A 158 5.65 22.69 -1.47
C GLY A 158 5.06 21.55 -0.63
N TYR A 159 5.90 21.05 0.27
CA TYR A 159 5.58 20.02 1.24
C TYR A 159 6.15 20.38 2.60
N PHE A 160 5.38 20.16 3.65
CA PHE A 160 5.76 20.39 5.05
C PHE A 160 5.37 19.19 5.91
N LEU A 161 6.36 18.61 6.59
CA LEU A 161 6.18 17.62 7.64
C LEU A 161 6.27 18.30 9.01
N TYR A 162 5.15 18.32 9.73
CA TYR A 162 5.05 18.73 11.11
C TYR A 162 5.33 17.59 12.09
N ALA A 163 5.79 17.93 13.28
CA ALA A 163 5.79 17.03 14.43
C ALA A 163 4.37 16.89 15.02
N ALA A 164 4.23 15.95 15.97
CA ALA A 164 2.97 15.68 16.66
C ALA A 164 2.43 16.87 17.49
N ASP A 165 3.25 17.88 17.77
CA ASP A 165 2.84 19.11 18.45
C ASP A 165 2.08 20.09 17.53
N LYS A 166 2.11 19.87 16.20
CA LYS A 166 1.49 20.73 15.16
C LYS A 166 2.02 22.17 15.17
N VAL A 167 3.26 22.34 15.65
CA VAL A 167 3.99 23.62 15.74
C VAL A 167 5.43 23.46 15.21
N THR A 168 6.10 22.34 15.48
CA THR A 168 7.46 22.11 15.00
C THR A 168 7.44 21.56 13.57
N VAL A 169 8.05 22.27 12.61
CA VAL A 169 8.30 21.75 11.26
C VAL A 169 9.57 20.89 11.28
N LEU A 170 9.44 19.60 10.97
CA LEU A 170 10.52 18.61 10.93
C LEU A 170 11.26 18.59 9.58
N HIS A 171 10.52 18.77 8.48
CA HIS A 171 11.07 18.80 7.14
C HIS A 171 10.19 19.67 6.24
N HIS A 172 10.78 20.38 5.29
CA HIS A 172 10.02 21.07 4.24
C HIS A 172 10.78 21.11 2.92
N CYS A 173 10.03 21.19 1.83
CA CYS A 173 10.52 21.51 0.49
C CYS A 173 9.58 22.55 -0.12
N LEU A 174 10.12 23.57 -0.77
CA LEU A 174 9.35 24.64 -1.40
C LEU A 174 10.02 25.03 -2.71
N ARG A 175 9.25 25.06 -3.80
CA ARG A 175 9.69 25.44 -5.14
C ARG A 175 8.84 26.58 -5.67
N ASP A 176 9.50 27.52 -6.32
CA ASP A 176 8.86 28.58 -7.09
C ASP A 176 8.63 28.06 -8.52
N LEU A 177 7.44 28.29 -9.06
CA LEU A 177 7.13 27.99 -10.45
C LEU A 177 7.39 29.22 -11.33
N VAL A 178 8.02 28.99 -12.49
CA VAL A 178 8.35 30.04 -13.46
C VAL A 178 7.12 30.46 -14.26
N GLU A 179 6.21 29.52 -14.52
CA GLU A 179 4.91 29.80 -15.13
C GLU A 179 3.79 29.86 -14.07
N PRO A 180 2.72 30.64 -14.29
CA PRO A 180 1.56 30.63 -13.41
C PRO A 180 0.83 29.29 -13.48
N LEU A 181 0.45 28.74 -12.32
CA LEU A 181 -0.44 27.58 -12.23
C LEU A 181 -1.73 27.85 -13.02
N ARG A 182 -2.03 27.00 -14.01
CA ARG A 182 -3.31 27.03 -14.71
C ARG A 182 -4.39 26.43 -13.81
N GLY A 183 -5.62 26.90 -13.97
CA GLY A 183 -6.78 26.21 -13.39
C GLY A 183 -7.05 24.90 -14.14
N ASP A 184 -8.08 24.16 -13.72
CA ASP A 184 -8.42 22.83 -14.24
C ASP A 184 -9.00 22.83 -15.69
N GLU A 185 -8.56 23.76 -16.55
CA GLU A 185 -8.92 23.86 -17.97
C GLU A 185 -7.82 23.27 -18.86
N GLU A 186 -8.14 22.10 -19.43
CA GLU A 186 -7.47 21.33 -20.50
C GLU A 186 -6.15 21.88 -21.11
N SER A 187 -5.00 21.37 -20.62
CA SER A 187 -3.82 21.16 -21.47
C SER A 187 -2.91 20.05 -20.90
N ASN A 188 -2.94 18.86 -21.52
CA ASN A 188 -2.32 17.63 -20.97
C ASN A 188 -0.81 17.69 -20.73
N GLU A 189 -0.04 18.52 -21.44
CA GLU A 189 1.43 18.44 -21.42
C GLU A 189 2.10 19.11 -20.20
N ALA A 190 1.38 19.95 -19.44
CA ALA A 190 1.93 20.65 -18.26
C ALA A 190 1.47 20.06 -16.91
N ALA A 191 0.38 19.29 -16.92
CA ALA A 191 -0.09 18.58 -15.73
C ALA A 191 0.86 17.45 -15.33
N ASP A 192 1.44 16.75 -16.33
CA ASP A 192 2.38 15.65 -16.13
C ASP A 192 3.62 16.07 -15.32
N ASP A 193 4.24 17.23 -15.63
CA ASP A 193 5.39 17.77 -14.89
C ASP A 193 5.04 18.13 -13.43
N GLU A 194 3.84 18.67 -13.19
CA GLU A 194 3.40 19.07 -11.84
C GLU A 194 3.07 17.85 -10.96
N ASP A 195 2.35 16.87 -11.51
CA ASP A 195 2.04 15.61 -10.83
C ASP A 195 3.30 14.73 -10.67
N GLU A 196 4.28 14.78 -11.59
CA GLU A 196 5.57 14.13 -11.41
C GLU A 196 6.40 14.80 -10.30
N ILE A 197 6.39 16.14 -10.20
CA ILE A 197 7.01 16.86 -9.07
C ILE A 197 6.33 16.49 -7.74
N GLU A 198 5.00 16.43 -7.71
CA GLU A 198 4.27 16.05 -6.50
C GLU A 198 4.54 14.57 -6.14
N ALA A 199 4.53 13.67 -7.11
CA ALA A 199 4.90 12.26 -6.94
C ALA A 199 6.36 12.08 -6.52
N ALA A 200 7.29 12.91 -7.00
CA ALA A 200 8.69 12.93 -6.58
C ALA A 200 8.84 13.41 -5.12
N ILE A 201 8.04 14.39 -4.70
CA ILE A 201 7.99 14.84 -3.30
C ILE A 201 7.40 13.74 -2.41
N VAL A 202 6.28 13.12 -2.80
CA VAL A 202 5.58 12.08 -2.04
C VAL A 202 6.39 10.77 -1.96
N SER A 203 7.09 10.39 -3.03
CA SER A 203 7.94 9.18 -3.05
C SER A 203 9.23 9.33 -2.24
N ASN A 204 9.71 10.56 -2.01
CA ASN A 204 10.88 10.84 -1.17
C ASN A 204 10.55 11.15 0.29
N ILE A 205 9.30 10.98 0.74
CA ILE A 205 8.93 11.14 2.16
C ILE A 205 9.77 10.19 3.03
N GLY A 206 10.72 10.76 3.77
CA GLY A 206 11.65 10.03 4.64
C GLY A 206 13.07 9.84 4.10
N GLN A 207 13.42 10.37 2.92
CA GLN A 207 14.81 10.47 2.46
C GLN A 207 15.23 11.94 2.26
N PRO A 208 16.49 12.31 2.56
CA PRO A 208 17.00 13.64 2.25
C PRO A 208 17.15 13.80 0.74
N VAL A 209 16.24 14.55 0.11
CA VAL A 209 16.30 14.86 -1.33
C VAL A 209 17.54 15.69 -1.63
N CYS A 210 18.55 15.05 -2.20
CA CYS A 210 19.80 15.68 -2.61
C CYS A 210 19.86 15.75 -4.14
N VAL A 211 19.25 16.78 -4.73
CA VAL A 211 19.31 17.04 -6.18
C VAL A 211 19.55 18.53 -6.43
N CYS A 212 20.82 18.93 -6.44
CA CYS A 212 21.46 19.89 -7.36
C CYS A 212 22.93 20.05 -6.94
N GLY A 213 23.86 19.95 -7.88
CA GLY A 213 25.28 19.75 -7.57
C GLY A 213 26.03 21.01 -7.11
N ALA A 214 26.78 20.87 -6.02
CA ALA A 214 27.97 21.68 -5.73
C ALA A 214 29.00 20.81 -5.00
N ASN A 215 30.25 20.78 -5.49
CA ASN A 215 31.37 20.09 -4.84
C ASN A 215 31.68 20.71 -3.47
N LEU A 216 31.99 19.90 -2.44
CA LEU A 216 32.90 20.18 -1.30
C LEU A 216 33.00 18.92 -0.38
N PRO A 217 33.94 18.80 0.59
CA PRO A 217 34.97 17.76 0.48
C PRO A 217 34.92 16.66 1.57
N THR A 218 35.81 15.67 1.39
CA THR A 218 36.09 14.57 2.34
C THR A 218 36.45 15.03 3.76
N PRO A 219 35.93 14.38 4.82
CA PRO A 219 36.33 14.65 6.19
C PRO A 219 37.67 13.99 6.55
N LEU A 220 38.52 14.74 7.27
CA LEU A 220 39.74 14.27 7.93
C LEU A 220 39.41 13.53 9.25
N PRO A 221 40.29 12.62 9.73
CA PRO A 221 40.10 11.92 11.00
C PRO A 221 40.50 12.78 12.21
N SER A 222 39.92 12.49 13.38
CA SER A 222 40.31 13.08 14.67
C SER A 222 40.48 12.01 15.77
N PRO A 223 41.26 12.27 16.84
CA PRO A 223 42.16 11.24 17.38
C PRO A 223 41.76 10.62 18.73
N LEU A 224 42.59 9.65 19.15
CA LEU A 224 42.65 8.99 20.46
C LEU A 224 42.65 9.98 21.64
N GLY A 225 42.05 9.57 22.77
CA GLY A 225 42.13 10.26 24.07
C GLY A 225 41.87 9.30 25.24
N GLU A 226 42.84 9.19 26.15
CA GLU A 226 42.87 8.21 27.24
C GLU A 226 42.29 8.70 28.59
N GLN A 227 41.85 7.72 29.39
CA GLN A 227 41.87 7.64 30.87
C GLN A 227 41.33 8.78 31.77
N ARG A 228 40.50 8.39 32.76
CA ARG A 228 40.68 8.77 34.19
C ARG A 228 40.05 7.74 35.15
N ARG A 229 40.50 7.73 36.41
CA ARG A 229 40.30 6.63 37.40
C ARG A 229 39.43 7.01 38.62
N SER A 230 38.61 6.05 39.06
CA SER A 230 38.36 5.59 40.47
C SER A 230 37.78 6.59 41.51
N PRO A 231 37.63 6.25 42.83
CA PRO A 231 37.45 4.95 43.51
C PRO A 231 36.32 4.89 44.59
N TRP A 232 35.69 3.71 44.79
CA TRP A 232 35.00 3.25 46.02
C TRP A 232 34.92 1.69 45.92
N GLN A 233 35.05 0.82 46.93
CA GLN A 233 35.24 0.95 48.39
C GLN A 233 35.82 -0.36 49.00
N GLN A 234 36.34 -0.29 50.23
CA GLN A 234 36.77 -1.42 51.07
C GLN A 234 35.86 -1.53 52.32
N SER A 235 35.72 -2.66 53.03
CA SER A 235 35.94 -4.11 52.78
C SER A 235 35.21 -4.89 53.91
N HIS A 236 35.28 -6.24 54.00
CA HIS A 236 35.48 -7.01 55.26
C HIS A 236 35.26 -8.54 55.14
N SER A 237 35.67 -9.26 56.20
CA SER A 237 35.91 -10.71 56.31
C SER A 237 34.83 -11.50 57.06
N ARG A 238 34.82 -12.84 56.91
CA ARG A 238 35.06 -13.81 58.01
C ARG A 238 34.99 -15.29 57.59
N ASP A 239 35.72 -16.13 58.31
CA ASP A 239 35.75 -17.59 58.21
C ASP A 239 34.50 -18.27 58.77
N SER A 240 34.21 -19.47 58.26
CA SER A 240 34.00 -20.68 59.07
C SER A 240 33.92 -21.91 58.16
N GLY A 241 34.63 -22.99 58.51
CA GLY A 241 34.59 -24.25 57.75
C GLY A 241 33.89 -25.38 58.52
N THR A 242 33.29 -26.32 57.76
CA THR A 242 32.86 -27.64 58.25
C THR A 242 33.10 -28.69 57.17
N SER A 243 33.46 -29.88 57.60
CA SER A 243 33.86 -31.04 56.79
C SER A 243 32.70 -31.86 56.24
N GLU A 244 32.86 -32.43 55.04
CA GLU A 244 32.06 -33.59 54.57
C GLU A 244 32.94 -34.68 53.93
N PRO A 245 32.49 -35.96 53.93
CA PRO A 245 33.37 -37.11 53.68
C PRO A 245 33.47 -37.55 52.21
N LYS A 246 34.57 -38.23 51.89
CA LYS A 246 34.70 -38.99 50.63
C LYS A 246 33.87 -40.27 50.67
N LEU A 247 33.09 -40.50 49.62
CA LEU A 247 32.57 -41.82 49.22
C LEU A 247 32.96 -42.06 47.76
N ASP A 248 33.61 -43.18 47.49
CA ASP A 248 34.01 -43.57 46.14
C ASP A 248 32.81 -44.08 45.33
N ALA A 249 32.51 -43.44 44.20
CA ALA A 249 31.48 -43.88 43.26
C ALA A 249 32.12 -44.63 42.09
N GLY A 250 31.86 -45.94 42.00
CA GLY A 250 32.36 -46.78 40.92
C GLY A 250 31.57 -46.64 39.62
N SER A 251 32.26 -46.24 38.54
CA SER A 251 32.02 -46.50 37.11
C SER A 251 30.66 -46.26 36.43
N THR A 252 29.55 -46.01 37.14
CA THR A 252 28.28 -45.53 36.56
C THR A 252 28.17 -44.00 36.52
N ASP A 253 29.00 -43.33 37.32
CA ASP A 253 28.92 -41.88 37.52
C ASP A 253 29.39 -41.08 36.29
N SER A 254 30.42 -41.56 35.57
CA SER A 254 31.00 -40.85 34.40
C SER A 254 29.98 -40.50 33.32
N THR A 255 29.02 -41.40 33.06
CA THR A 255 28.00 -41.21 32.01
C THR A 255 26.88 -40.30 32.49
N LEU A 256 26.41 -40.48 33.74
CA LEU A 256 25.42 -39.59 34.36
C LEU A 256 25.97 -38.17 34.56
N TRP A 257 27.24 -38.05 34.91
CA TRP A 257 27.98 -36.80 34.99
C TRP A 257 28.09 -36.12 33.61
N LEU A 258 28.55 -36.83 32.58
CA LEU A 258 28.63 -36.31 31.21
C LEU A 258 27.26 -35.83 30.69
N VAL A 259 26.20 -36.61 30.95
CA VAL A 259 24.83 -36.25 30.55
C VAL A 259 24.33 -35.04 31.34
N SER A 260 24.46 -35.00 32.66
CA SER A 260 23.89 -33.95 33.51
C SER A 260 24.70 -32.64 33.57
N ARG A 261 26.03 -32.70 33.46
CA ARG A 261 26.93 -31.53 33.56
C ARG A 261 27.35 -30.94 32.22
N ILE A 262 27.27 -31.70 31.12
CA ILE A 262 27.72 -31.25 29.80
C ILE A 262 26.57 -31.32 28.78
N LEU A 263 26.02 -32.50 28.50
CA LEU A 263 25.03 -32.65 27.41
C LEU A 263 23.69 -31.95 27.71
N TYR A 264 23.19 -32.03 28.94
CA TYR A 264 21.94 -31.38 29.34
C TYR A 264 22.05 -29.84 29.34
N PRO A 265 23.10 -29.21 29.94
CA PRO A 265 23.32 -27.77 29.78
C PRO A 265 23.52 -27.34 28.33
N LEU A 266 24.24 -28.11 27.50
CA LEU A 266 24.37 -27.83 26.07
C LEU A 266 23.02 -27.88 25.35
N LEU A 267 22.19 -28.88 25.62
CA LEU A 267 20.83 -28.99 25.07
C LEU A 267 19.95 -27.82 25.51
N VAL A 268 19.99 -27.45 26.79
CA VAL A 268 19.26 -26.29 27.32
C VAL A 268 19.75 -24.98 26.68
N CYS A 269 21.06 -24.81 26.49
CA CYS A 269 21.63 -23.67 25.78
C CYS A 269 21.20 -23.65 24.30
N LEU A 270 21.20 -24.80 23.60
CA LEU A 270 20.73 -24.90 22.21
C LEU A 270 19.24 -24.58 22.08
N ILE A 271 18.41 -25.04 23.02
CA ILE A 271 16.97 -24.72 23.06
C ILE A 271 16.77 -23.22 23.30
N ASN A 272 17.42 -22.64 24.32
CA ASN A 272 17.30 -21.21 24.61
C ASN A 272 17.84 -20.33 23.46
N PHE A 273 18.94 -20.73 22.82
CA PHE A 273 19.47 -20.05 21.64
C PHE A 273 18.51 -20.14 20.44
N SER A 274 17.89 -21.30 20.21
CA SER A 274 16.86 -21.47 19.17
C SER A 274 15.61 -20.65 19.45
N LEU A 275 15.16 -20.58 20.71
CA LEU A 275 14.06 -19.72 21.15
C LEU A 275 14.41 -18.23 21.00
N ALA A 276 15.64 -17.83 21.33
CA ALA A 276 16.13 -16.47 21.17
C ALA A 276 16.22 -16.05 19.69
N ILE A 277 16.69 -16.93 18.80
CA ILE A 277 16.66 -16.71 17.35
C ILE A 277 15.22 -16.63 16.84
N GLY A 278 14.33 -17.52 17.30
CA GLY A 278 12.91 -17.49 16.96
C GLY A 278 12.26 -16.17 17.37
N ALA A 279 12.48 -15.72 18.61
CA ALA A 279 12.02 -14.43 19.11
C ALA A 279 12.63 -13.26 18.32
N TRP A 280 13.92 -13.27 18.02
CA TRP A 280 14.61 -12.25 17.22
C TRP A 280 14.03 -12.14 15.81
N LEU A 281 13.77 -13.27 15.14
CA LEU A 281 13.11 -13.29 13.83
C LEU A 281 11.67 -12.79 13.90
N CYS A 282 10.89 -13.20 14.90
CA CYS A 282 9.50 -12.76 15.09
C CYS A 282 9.39 -11.26 15.42
N LEU A 283 10.32 -10.71 16.21
CA LEU A 283 10.25 -9.33 16.70
C LEU A 283 10.90 -8.33 15.74
N LEU A 284 12.06 -8.65 15.16
CA LEU A 284 12.84 -7.69 14.35
C LEU A 284 12.73 -7.95 12.84
N HIS A 285 12.39 -9.18 12.43
CA HIS A 285 12.31 -9.57 11.02
C HIS A 285 11.00 -10.30 10.62
N PRO A 286 9.82 -9.90 11.13
CA PRO A 286 8.58 -10.65 10.93
C PRO A 286 8.21 -10.84 9.45
N LEU A 287 8.47 -9.84 8.59
CA LEU A 287 8.22 -9.93 7.15
C LEU A 287 9.09 -10.99 6.46
N ARG A 288 10.37 -11.11 6.85
CA ARG A 288 11.27 -12.14 6.30
C ARG A 288 10.83 -13.53 6.75
N LEU A 289 10.41 -13.66 8.01
CA LEU A 289 9.87 -14.90 8.56
C LEU A 289 8.56 -15.32 7.85
N TYR A 290 7.62 -14.39 7.66
CA TYR A 290 6.38 -14.62 6.93
C TYR A 290 6.61 -15.08 5.48
N ARG A 291 7.47 -14.39 4.72
CA ARG A 291 7.87 -14.79 3.36
C ARG A 291 8.50 -16.20 3.34
N LEU A 292 9.38 -16.49 4.29
CA LEU A 292 10.00 -17.81 4.44
C LEU A 292 8.97 -18.91 4.75
N LEU A 293 8.02 -18.66 5.65
CA LEU A 293 6.96 -19.62 6.00
C LEU A 293 6.03 -19.91 4.82
N ARG A 294 5.61 -18.90 4.05
CA ARG A 294 4.82 -19.10 2.81
C ARG A 294 5.60 -19.91 1.78
N TRP A 295 6.88 -19.60 1.57
CA TRP A 295 7.76 -20.34 0.67
C TRP A 295 7.97 -21.80 1.12
N LEU A 296 8.13 -22.05 2.43
CA LEU A 296 8.24 -23.40 2.98
C LEU A 296 6.95 -24.20 2.76
N ARG A 297 5.78 -23.62 3.04
CA ARG A 297 4.47 -24.28 2.76
C ARG A 297 4.28 -24.58 1.29
N ALA A 298 4.60 -23.63 0.40
CA ALA A 298 4.53 -23.84 -1.04
C ALA A 298 5.43 -25.01 -1.49
N ARG A 299 6.65 -25.11 -0.93
CA ARG A 299 7.54 -26.25 -1.19
C ARG A 299 7.02 -27.57 -0.61
N GLN A 300 6.37 -27.56 0.56
CA GLN A 300 5.70 -28.74 1.12
C GLN A 300 4.52 -29.20 0.24
N ALA A 301 3.80 -28.28 -0.40
CA ALA A 301 2.77 -28.58 -1.40
C ALA A 301 3.34 -29.07 -2.75
N GLY A 302 4.67 -29.11 -2.92
CA GLY A 302 5.36 -29.57 -4.12
C GLY A 302 5.66 -28.48 -5.15
N LEU A 303 5.34 -27.21 -4.88
CA LEU A 303 5.57 -26.09 -5.79
C LEU A 303 7.06 -25.69 -5.83
N ARG A 304 7.56 -25.43 -7.04
CA ARG A 304 8.93 -24.99 -7.31
C ARG A 304 8.92 -23.63 -8.00
N PHE A 305 9.49 -22.63 -7.34
CA PHE A 305 9.61 -21.29 -7.89
C PHE A 305 10.66 -21.22 -9.00
N ARG A 306 10.32 -20.55 -10.10
CA ARG A 306 11.21 -20.21 -11.22
C ARG A 306 11.01 -18.73 -11.59
N LEU A 307 12.06 -18.12 -12.14
CA LEU A 307 11.99 -16.82 -12.79
C LEU A 307 12.15 -17.03 -14.30
N VAL A 308 11.30 -16.38 -15.09
CA VAL A 308 11.29 -16.46 -16.55
C VAL A 308 11.61 -15.07 -17.11
N PRO A 309 12.74 -14.86 -17.79
CA PRO A 309 12.99 -13.63 -18.54
C PRO A 309 12.09 -13.55 -19.77
N LEU A 310 11.48 -12.39 -20.00
CA LEU A 310 10.68 -12.10 -21.21
C LEU A 310 10.67 -10.58 -21.44
N ASP A 311 10.98 -10.16 -22.66
CA ASP A 311 10.89 -8.76 -23.13
C ASP A 311 11.54 -7.72 -22.18
N GLY A 312 12.70 -8.04 -21.62
CA GLY A 312 13.43 -7.18 -20.67
C GLY A 312 12.94 -7.23 -19.22
N ALA A 313 11.80 -7.89 -18.96
CA ALA A 313 11.24 -8.12 -17.64
C ALA A 313 11.49 -9.56 -17.13
N HIS A 314 11.14 -9.81 -15.87
CA HIS A 314 11.23 -11.12 -15.24
C HIS A 314 9.92 -11.49 -14.53
N TYR A 315 9.43 -12.69 -14.81
CA TYR A 315 8.17 -13.22 -14.29
C TYR A 315 8.41 -14.37 -13.33
N ARG A 316 7.81 -14.32 -12.14
CA ARG A 316 7.88 -15.42 -11.17
C ARG A 316 6.70 -16.37 -11.35
N LEU A 317 7.01 -17.66 -11.36
CA LEU A 317 6.00 -18.73 -11.38
C LEU A 317 6.34 -19.82 -10.38
N ALA A 318 5.32 -20.55 -9.93
CA ALA A 318 5.42 -21.68 -9.04
C ALA A 318 4.85 -22.92 -9.75
N GLU A 319 5.71 -23.89 -10.03
CA GLU A 319 5.41 -25.06 -10.88
C GLU A 319 5.46 -26.36 -10.06
N LYS A 320 4.47 -27.24 -10.23
CA LYS A 320 4.42 -28.60 -9.66
C LYS A 320 4.18 -29.60 -10.78
N GLY A 321 4.94 -30.68 -10.79
CA GLY A 321 4.83 -31.72 -11.82
C GLY A 321 5.56 -31.36 -13.12
N ARG A 322 5.05 -31.85 -14.26
CA ARG A 322 5.55 -31.56 -15.63
C ARG A 322 4.41 -31.70 -16.65
N PRO A 323 4.42 -30.95 -17.77
CA PRO A 323 3.36 -31.05 -18.78
C PRO A 323 3.33 -32.44 -19.45
N ASP A 324 2.14 -33.02 -19.51
CA ASP A 324 1.82 -34.25 -20.25
C ASP A 324 0.89 -33.91 -21.43
N ARG A 325 1.12 -34.47 -22.61
CA ARG A 325 0.23 -34.27 -23.78
C ARG A 325 -1.17 -34.88 -23.59
N LEU A 326 -1.28 -35.91 -22.78
CA LEU A 326 -2.53 -36.62 -22.53
C LEU A 326 -3.40 -35.93 -21.46
N ARG A 327 -2.79 -35.22 -20.51
CA ARG A 327 -3.49 -34.59 -19.38
C ARG A 327 -3.38 -33.06 -19.42
N PRO A 328 -4.44 -32.33 -19.06
CA PRO A 328 -4.39 -30.88 -19.04
C PRO A 328 -3.49 -30.37 -17.90
N SER A 329 -2.80 -29.26 -18.14
CA SER A 329 -2.14 -28.47 -17.10
C SER A 329 -3.15 -27.58 -16.39
N LEU A 330 -2.97 -27.32 -15.10
CA LEU A 330 -3.75 -26.33 -14.36
C LEU A 330 -2.96 -25.01 -14.25
N LEU A 331 -3.51 -23.92 -14.77
CA LEU A 331 -3.02 -22.55 -14.58
C LEU A 331 -3.82 -21.88 -13.45
N LEU A 332 -3.11 -21.28 -12.49
CA LEU A 332 -3.68 -20.58 -11.35
C LEU A 332 -3.27 -19.10 -11.36
N LEU A 333 -4.25 -18.20 -11.31
CA LEU A 333 -4.09 -16.74 -11.45
C LEU A 333 -4.70 -16.02 -10.23
N HIS A 334 -3.85 -15.36 -9.44
CA HIS A 334 -4.28 -14.64 -8.23
C HIS A 334 -4.96 -13.29 -8.56
N SER A 335 -5.62 -12.68 -7.58
CA SER A 335 -6.23 -11.35 -7.68
C SER A 335 -5.22 -10.21 -7.47
N VAL A 336 -5.67 -8.95 -7.57
CA VAL A 336 -4.81 -7.78 -7.29
C VAL A 336 -4.29 -7.84 -5.85
N ALA A 337 -3.06 -7.39 -5.66
CA ALA A 337 -2.33 -7.40 -4.39
C ALA A 337 -1.94 -8.78 -3.83
N ASP A 338 -2.24 -9.89 -4.51
CA ASP A 338 -1.76 -11.22 -4.15
C ASP A 338 -0.54 -11.70 -4.96
N ASP A 339 -0.16 -12.97 -4.79
CA ASP A 339 0.93 -13.64 -5.49
C ASP A 339 0.63 -15.15 -5.63
N CYS A 340 1.38 -15.85 -6.48
CA CYS A 340 1.21 -17.27 -6.82
C CYS A 340 1.15 -18.23 -5.62
N THR A 341 1.65 -17.84 -4.44
CA THR A 341 1.58 -18.68 -3.22
C THR A 341 0.24 -18.65 -2.51
N VAL A 342 -0.71 -17.79 -2.91
CA VAL A 342 -2.11 -17.83 -2.43
C VAL A 342 -2.73 -19.23 -2.63
N TRP A 343 -2.41 -19.86 -3.77
CA TRP A 343 -2.86 -21.19 -4.18
C TRP A 343 -2.22 -22.37 -3.42
N THR A 344 -1.38 -22.13 -2.41
CA THR A 344 -0.61 -23.18 -1.73
C THR A 344 -1.50 -24.24 -1.09
N GLU A 345 -2.55 -23.84 -0.37
CA GLU A 345 -3.43 -24.78 0.33
C GLU A 345 -4.29 -25.57 -0.66
N PHE A 346 -4.87 -24.90 -1.68
CA PHE A 346 -5.56 -25.54 -2.80
C PHE A 346 -4.69 -26.64 -3.47
N VAL A 347 -3.42 -26.35 -3.79
CA VAL A 347 -2.49 -27.33 -4.39
C VAL A 347 -2.10 -28.46 -3.43
N ARG A 348 -2.14 -28.21 -2.11
CA ARG A 348 -1.91 -29.22 -1.06
C ARG A 348 -3.12 -30.13 -0.86
N LEU A 349 -4.34 -29.62 -1.02
CA LEU A 349 -5.58 -30.38 -0.86
C LEU A 349 -5.90 -31.20 -2.13
N ALA A 350 -5.59 -30.69 -3.31
CA ALA A 350 -5.79 -31.37 -4.59
C ALA A 350 -4.68 -32.40 -4.96
N ASP A 351 -3.72 -32.66 -4.07
CA ASP A 351 -2.39 -33.27 -4.31
C ASP A 351 -2.38 -34.52 -5.21
N SER A 352 -3.31 -35.47 -5.00
CA SER A 352 -3.36 -36.75 -5.73
C SER A 352 -3.99 -36.66 -7.14
N THR A 353 -4.42 -35.47 -7.57
CA THR A 353 -5.33 -35.29 -8.72
C THR A 353 -4.79 -34.40 -9.82
N LEU A 354 -3.70 -33.66 -9.54
CA LEU A 354 -3.13 -32.64 -10.42
C LEU A 354 -1.68 -33.01 -10.83
N ASP A 355 -1.53 -33.61 -12.01
CA ASP A 355 -0.21 -34.03 -12.53
C ASP A 355 0.71 -32.85 -12.91
N HIS A 356 0.12 -31.69 -13.22
CA HIS A 356 0.85 -30.49 -13.59
C HIS A 356 0.09 -29.21 -13.23
N VAL A 357 0.71 -28.35 -12.43
CA VAL A 357 0.17 -27.07 -11.97
C VAL A 357 1.20 -25.96 -12.17
N ILE A 358 0.75 -24.81 -12.67
CA ILE A 358 1.53 -23.58 -12.77
C ILE A 358 0.69 -22.45 -12.13
N ALA A 359 1.19 -21.86 -11.05
CA ALA A 359 0.68 -20.58 -10.55
C ALA A 359 1.64 -19.46 -10.98
N VAL A 360 1.12 -18.37 -11.53
CA VAL A 360 1.92 -17.26 -12.08
C VAL A 360 1.70 -16.00 -11.25
N ASP A 361 2.79 -15.29 -10.93
CA ASP A 361 2.68 -13.90 -10.46
C ASP A 361 2.37 -13.01 -11.67
N LEU A 362 1.20 -12.37 -11.67
CA LEU A 362 0.85 -11.34 -12.66
C LEU A 362 1.90 -10.22 -12.68
N PRO A 363 2.09 -9.48 -13.80
CA PRO A 363 2.96 -8.31 -13.85
C PRO A 363 2.76 -7.40 -12.63
N GLY A 364 3.87 -7.01 -12.00
CA GLY A 364 3.92 -6.13 -10.84
C GLY A 364 3.58 -6.80 -9.52
N HIS A 365 3.09 -8.04 -9.52
CA HIS A 365 2.73 -8.79 -8.33
C HIS A 365 3.85 -9.71 -7.85
N GLY A 366 3.84 -10.05 -6.56
CA GLY A 366 4.83 -10.92 -5.95
C GLY A 366 6.27 -10.57 -6.34
N GLY A 367 6.95 -11.52 -7.01
CA GLY A 367 8.30 -11.41 -7.56
C GLY A 367 8.38 -11.20 -9.08
N SER A 368 7.26 -10.93 -9.76
CA SER A 368 7.27 -10.45 -11.14
C SER A 368 7.59 -8.94 -11.18
N LEU A 369 8.42 -8.55 -12.13
CA LEU A 369 8.76 -7.16 -12.45
C LEU A 369 8.12 -6.75 -13.78
N VAL A 370 7.84 -5.46 -13.93
CA VAL A 370 7.13 -4.86 -15.06
C VAL A 370 8.09 -3.98 -15.86
N SER A 371 7.91 -3.86 -17.17
CA SER A 371 8.46 -2.73 -17.94
C SER A 371 7.53 -1.49 -17.83
N SER A 372 7.99 -0.32 -18.25
CA SER A 372 7.20 0.93 -18.21
C SER A 372 6.02 0.99 -19.21
N GLU A 373 5.78 -0.06 -20.00
CA GLU A 373 4.83 -0.10 -21.13
C GLU A 373 3.79 -1.23 -20.99
N GLU A 374 3.60 -1.77 -19.79
CA GLU A 374 2.73 -2.93 -19.58
C GLU A 374 1.25 -2.54 -19.50
N ASP A 375 0.47 -3.06 -20.44
CA ASP A 375 -0.98 -2.93 -20.48
C ASP A 375 -1.63 -3.95 -19.52
N PHE A 376 -2.55 -3.44 -18.68
CA PHE A 376 -3.20 -4.19 -17.62
C PHE A 376 -4.62 -4.67 -17.95
N ASP A 377 -5.13 -4.34 -19.14
CA ASP A 377 -6.40 -4.84 -19.62
C ASP A 377 -6.37 -6.37 -19.78
N PHE A 378 -7.48 -7.04 -19.52
CA PHE A 378 -7.52 -8.51 -19.44
C PHE A 378 -7.03 -9.23 -20.71
N GLY A 379 -7.24 -8.64 -21.89
CA GLY A 379 -6.79 -9.18 -23.17
C GLY A 379 -5.26 -9.15 -23.33
N PRO A 380 -4.63 -7.96 -23.37
CA PRO A 380 -3.18 -7.80 -23.36
C PRO A 380 -2.48 -8.59 -22.25
N LEU A 381 -3.06 -8.58 -21.04
CA LEU A 381 -2.56 -9.32 -19.88
C LEU A 381 -2.61 -10.85 -20.09
N ALA A 382 -3.69 -11.37 -20.70
CA ALA A 382 -3.77 -12.78 -21.08
C ALA A 382 -2.73 -13.16 -22.15
N ASP A 383 -2.51 -12.32 -23.16
CA ASP A 383 -1.47 -12.56 -24.16
C ASP A 383 -0.06 -12.48 -23.57
N ARG A 384 0.17 -11.61 -22.57
CA ARG A 384 1.42 -11.60 -21.79
C ARG A 384 1.62 -12.91 -21.03
N ILE A 385 0.63 -13.34 -20.25
CA ILE A 385 0.70 -14.60 -19.49
C ILE A 385 0.92 -15.79 -20.43
N ARG A 386 0.29 -15.80 -21.61
CA ARG A 386 0.55 -16.80 -22.66
C ARG A 386 2.02 -16.82 -23.09
N LYS A 387 2.63 -15.66 -23.40
CA LYS A 387 4.06 -15.57 -23.75
C LYS A 387 4.95 -16.09 -22.60
N VAL A 388 4.64 -15.73 -21.35
CA VAL A 388 5.38 -16.19 -20.15
C VAL A 388 5.31 -17.71 -20.02
N LEU A 389 4.15 -18.33 -20.21
CA LEU A 389 3.99 -19.79 -20.15
C LEU A 389 4.79 -20.51 -21.24
N LEU A 390 4.79 -19.99 -22.47
CA LEU A 390 5.59 -20.54 -23.56
C LEU A 390 7.10 -20.42 -23.25
N ALA A 391 7.55 -19.26 -22.75
CA ALA A 391 8.94 -19.04 -22.34
C ALA A 391 9.36 -19.89 -21.12
N ALA A 392 8.41 -20.27 -20.24
CA ALA A 392 8.64 -21.19 -19.14
C ALA A 392 8.92 -22.65 -19.61
N GLY A 393 8.55 -22.97 -20.86
CA GLY A 393 8.64 -24.30 -21.46
C GLY A 393 7.31 -25.03 -21.62
N LEU A 394 6.16 -24.36 -21.44
CA LEU A 394 4.85 -24.98 -21.68
C LEU A 394 4.70 -25.26 -23.19
N PRO A 395 4.36 -26.50 -23.61
CA PRO A 395 4.18 -26.79 -25.04
C PRO A 395 3.05 -25.95 -25.65
N PRO A 396 3.19 -25.41 -26.88
CA PRO A 396 2.15 -24.56 -27.50
C PRO A 396 0.77 -25.22 -27.65
N ASN A 397 0.76 -26.56 -27.78
CA ASN A 397 -0.45 -27.38 -27.91
C ASN A 397 -0.86 -28.05 -26.58
N GLN A 398 -0.30 -27.60 -25.45
CA GLN A 398 -0.66 -28.13 -24.14
C GLN A 398 -2.10 -27.73 -23.81
N ARG A 399 -2.91 -28.72 -23.38
CA ARG A 399 -4.24 -28.44 -22.86
C ARG A 399 -4.13 -27.76 -21.50
N LEU A 400 -4.96 -26.75 -21.28
CA LEU A 400 -4.88 -25.87 -20.12
C LEU A 400 -6.28 -25.69 -19.52
N HIS A 401 -6.37 -25.86 -18.20
CA HIS A 401 -7.49 -25.36 -17.40
C HIS A 401 -7.00 -24.12 -16.68
N ALA A 402 -7.67 -22.98 -16.86
CA ALA A 402 -7.36 -21.76 -16.11
C ALA A 402 -8.36 -21.61 -14.95
N VAL A 403 -7.83 -21.33 -13.76
CA VAL A 403 -8.58 -20.94 -12.57
C VAL A 403 -8.02 -19.59 -12.12
N GLY A 404 -8.91 -18.65 -11.78
CA GLY A 404 -8.48 -17.34 -11.30
C GLY A 404 -9.46 -16.74 -10.32
N CYS A 405 -8.95 -15.86 -9.46
CA CYS A 405 -9.72 -15.10 -8.49
C CYS A 405 -9.61 -13.60 -8.82
N GLY A 406 -10.71 -12.84 -8.63
CA GLY A 406 -10.80 -11.41 -8.95
C GLY A 406 -10.22 -11.05 -10.31
N ALA A 407 -9.19 -10.20 -10.35
CA ALA A 407 -8.53 -9.82 -11.61
C ALA A 407 -7.96 -11.03 -12.40
N GLY A 408 -7.45 -12.05 -11.69
CA GLY A 408 -7.00 -13.30 -12.29
C GLY A 408 -8.13 -14.08 -12.98
N ALA A 409 -9.38 -13.92 -12.54
CA ALA A 409 -10.55 -14.49 -13.21
C ALA A 409 -10.83 -13.81 -14.56
N GLY A 410 -10.68 -12.48 -14.65
CA GLY A 410 -10.78 -11.74 -15.91
C GLY A 410 -9.71 -12.17 -16.92
N VAL A 411 -8.47 -12.35 -16.47
CA VAL A 411 -7.37 -12.90 -17.28
C VAL A 411 -7.67 -14.35 -17.72
N ALA A 412 -8.23 -15.18 -16.83
CA ALA A 412 -8.65 -16.54 -17.19
C ALA A 412 -9.75 -16.56 -18.26
N LEU A 413 -10.72 -15.63 -18.21
CA LEU A 413 -11.76 -15.46 -19.23
C LEU A 413 -11.17 -14.99 -20.57
N ALA A 414 -10.25 -14.02 -20.56
CA ALA A 414 -9.55 -13.57 -21.76
C ALA A 414 -8.71 -14.70 -22.41
N LEU A 415 -7.96 -15.46 -21.61
CA LEU A 415 -7.28 -16.68 -22.05
C LEU A 415 -8.25 -17.70 -22.67
N ALA A 416 -9.43 -17.90 -22.08
CA ALA A 416 -10.46 -18.81 -22.59
C ALA A 416 -11.08 -18.39 -23.93
N VAL A 417 -10.95 -17.11 -24.31
CA VAL A 417 -11.35 -16.58 -25.63
C VAL A 417 -10.20 -16.68 -26.65
N GLY A 418 -8.95 -16.45 -26.24
CA GLY A 418 -7.77 -16.40 -27.13
C GLY A 418 -6.98 -17.70 -27.31
N TRP A 419 -7.14 -18.69 -26.43
CA TRP A 419 -6.39 -19.95 -26.49
C TRP A 419 -7.04 -20.96 -27.46
N PRO A 420 -6.26 -21.68 -28.31
CA PRO A 420 -6.80 -22.70 -29.20
C PRO A 420 -7.58 -23.77 -28.44
N SER A 421 -8.89 -23.83 -28.68
CA SER A 421 -9.81 -24.66 -27.90
C SER A 421 -9.64 -26.16 -28.20
N GLN A 422 -9.17 -26.91 -27.19
CA GLN A 422 -9.31 -28.37 -27.15
C GLN A 422 -10.18 -28.78 -25.97
N SER A 423 -11.48 -28.84 -26.20
CA SER A 423 -12.48 -29.27 -25.22
C SER A 423 -12.28 -30.72 -24.77
N ILE A 424 -12.32 -30.99 -23.47
CA ILE A 424 -12.61 -32.32 -22.91
C ILE A 424 -13.69 -32.23 -21.84
N ARG A 425 -14.55 -33.26 -21.79
CA ARG A 425 -15.71 -33.40 -20.90
C ARG A 425 -15.29 -33.80 -19.47
N ARG A 426 -16.00 -33.23 -18.49
CA ARG A 426 -16.32 -33.77 -17.14
C ARG A 426 -15.28 -34.63 -16.42
N ARG A 427 -14.88 -34.16 -15.22
CA ARG A 427 -15.02 -34.94 -13.97
C ARG A 427 -15.44 -34.02 -12.83
N PHE A 428 -16.48 -34.42 -12.11
CA PHE A 428 -16.88 -33.77 -10.85
C PHE A 428 -15.82 -34.03 -9.78
N TYR A 429 -15.53 -33.00 -8.97
CA TYR A 429 -15.01 -33.21 -7.62
C TYR A 429 -16.06 -32.75 -6.61
N ARG A 430 -16.35 -33.60 -5.64
CA ARG A 430 -17.07 -33.24 -4.41
C ARG A 430 -16.02 -33.15 -3.30
N PRO A 431 -15.86 -32.01 -2.62
CA PRO A 431 -15.20 -31.99 -1.32
C PRO A 431 -16.05 -32.77 -0.32
N ALA A 432 -15.47 -33.75 0.36
CA ALA A 432 -16.04 -34.27 1.59
C ALA A 432 -15.57 -33.38 2.74
N ALA A 433 -16.50 -32.91 3.58
CA ALA A 433 -16.16 -32.04 4.70
C ALA A 433 -15.28 -32.77 5.72
N ALA A 434 -14.15 -32.16 6.08
CA ALA A 434 -13.37 -32.50 7.27
C ALA A 434 -12.70 -31.23 7.79
N GLY A 435 -13.25 -30.65 8.87
CA GLY A 435 -12.75 -29.40 9.44
C GLY A 435 -11.37 -29.55 10.10
N GLY A 436 -10.63 -28.44 10.19
CA GLY A 436 -9.29 -28.45 10.78
C GLY A 436 -8.70 -27.05 11.04
N LEU A 437 -9.05 -26.47 12.19
CA LEU A 437 -8.31 -25.45 12.95
C LEU A 437 -7.75 -24.22 12.17
N SER A 438 -8.40 -23.05 12.21
CA SER A 438 -8.45 -22.08 13.34
C SER A 438 -7.30 -21.07 13.41
N ILE A 439 -7.68 -19.79 13.56
CA ILE A 439 -6.89 -18.67 14.08
C ILE A 439 -5.73 -18.19 13.17
N LEU A 440 -6.04 -17.25 12.29
CA LEU A 440 -5.04 -16.28 11.81
C LEU A 440 -4.68 -15.33 12.96
N TRP A 441 -3.58 -15.62 13.65
CA TRP A 441 -3.07 -14.80 14.76
C TRP A 441 -2.82 -13.35 14.31
N TRP A 442 -3.25 -12.41 15.15
CA TRP A 442 -3.12 -10.95 15.01
C TRP A 442 -1.81 -10.44 14.33
N PRO A 443 -0.59 -10.88 14.72
CA PRO A 443 0.65 -10.43 14.07
C PRO A 443 0.87 -10.92 12.63
N MET A 444 0.16 -11.95 12.13
CA MET A 444 0.32 -12.37 10.72
C MET A 444 -0.44 -11.45 9.75
N ARG A 445 -1.56 -10.85 10.17
CA ARG A 445 -2.37 -9.97 9.31
C ARG A 445 -1.64 -8.64 9.04
N SER A 446 -1.05 -8.03 10.06
CA SER A 446 -0.23 -6.82 9.88
C SER A 446 0.97 -7.06 8.96
N VAL A 447 1.64 -8.21 9.09
CA VAL A 447 2.80 -8.57 8.27
C VAL A 447 2.39 -8.90 6.81
N TRP A 448 1.24 -9.53 6.61
CA TRP A 448 0.62 -9.72 5.29
C TRP A 448 0.35 -8.37 4.59
N LEU A 449 -0.10 -7.35 5.35
CA LEU A 449 -0.25 -5.98 4.83
C LEU A 449 1.12 -5.35 4.52
N SER A 450 2.11 -5.45 5.43
CA SER A 450 3.46 -4.90 5.23
C SER A 450 4.18 -5.44 4.00
N ASP A 451 3.84 -6.65 3.53
CA ASP A 451 4.35 -7.22 2.27
C ASP A 451 3.84 -6.48 1.02
N ARG A 452 2.63 -5.92 1.12
CA ARG A 452 1.85 -5.31 0.04
C ARG A 452 1.93 -3.78 0.02
N LEU A 453 2.12 -3.15 1.18
CA LEU A 453 2.22 -1.67 1.32
C LEU A 453 3.18 -1.00 0.31
N PRO A 454 4.40 -1.52 0.01
CA PRO A 454 5.31 -0.89 -0.95
C PRO A 454 4.78 -0.84 -2.39
N LYS A 455 3.79 -1.67 -2.72
CA LYS A 455 3.14 -1.76 -4.04
C LYS A 455 1.71 -1.20 -4.02
N LEU A 456 1.27 -0.56 -2.93
CA LEU A 456 -0.12 -0.14 -2.75
C LEU A 456 -0.60 0.85 -3.80
N ASN A 457 0.24 1.80 -4.22
CA ASN A 457 -0.13 2.77 -5.27
C ASN A 457 -0.32 2.08 -6.63
N PHE A 458 0.58 1.15 -6.98
CA PHE A 458 0.43 0.30 -8.16
C PHE A 458 -0.87 -0.53 -8.12
N TYR A 459 -1.16 -1.18 -6.99
CA TYR A 459 -2.40 -1.94 -6.82
C TYR A 459 -3.66 -1.06 -6.86
N ARG A 460 -3.59 0.19 -6.39
CA ARG A 460 -4.69 1.17 -6.47
C ARG A 460 -4.96 1.63 -7.89
N ALA A 461 -3.92 2.00 -8.64
CA ALA A 461 -4.05 2.37 -10.05
C ALA A 461 -4.62 1.20 -10.87
N LEU A 462 -4.09 -0.01 -10.66
CA LEU A 462 -4.62 -1.22 -11.29
C LEU A 462 -6.10 -1.47 -10.94
N LEU A 463 -6.49 -1.36 -9.67
CA LEU A 463 -7.89 -1.51 -9.26
C LEU A 463 -8.80 -0.40 -9.80
N ALA A 464 -8.30 0.82 -10.00
CA ALA A 464 -9.04 1.90 -10.63
C ALA A 464 -9.35 1.54 -12.09
N ASN A 465 -8.32 1.27 -12.89
CA ASN A 465 -8.47 0.89 -14.31
C ASN A 465 -9.42 -0.31 -14.49
N LEU A 466 -9.30 -1.35 -13.64
CA LEU A 466 -10.18 -2.52 -13.70
C LEU A 466 -11.62 -2.28 -13.21
N ALA A 467 -11.86 -1.20 -12.46
CA ALA A 467 -13.17 -0.84 -11.91
C ALA A 467 -13.94 0.20 -12.75
N GLU A 468 -13.28 0.90 -13.68
CA GLU A 468 -13.95 1.81 -14.61
C GLU A 468 -14.97 1.10 -15.51
N GLU A 469 -15.96 1.84 -16.02
CA GLU A 469 -17.03 1.25 -16.84
C GLU A 469 -16.54 0.49 -18.09
N PRO A 470 -15.46 0.92 -18.81
CA PRO A 470 -14.88 0.11 -19.88
C PRO A 470 -14.42 -1.26 -19.40
N GLY A 471 -13.63 -1.34 -18.32
CA GLY A 471 -13.12 -2.61 -17.78
C GLY A 471 -14.22 -3.58 -17.31
N GLN A 472 -15.29 -3.06 -16.70
CA GLN A 472 -16.46 -3.87 -16.35
C GLN A 472 -17.25 -4.33 -17.57
N THR A 473 -17.41 -3.47 -18.57
CA THR A 473 -18.08 -3.78 -19.84
C THR A 473 -17.30 -4.86 -20.60
N ASP A 474 -15.98 -4.76 -20.63
CA ASP A 474 -15.08 -5.72 -21.27
C ASP A 474 -15.09 -7.08 -20.57
N LEU A 475 -15.16 -7.13 -19.23
CA LEU A 475 -15.31 -8.40 -18.51
C LEU A 475 -16.59 -9.15 -18.92
N LEU A 476 -17.72 -8.43 -19.02
CA LEU A 476 -19.00 -9.01 -19.45
C LEU A 476 -19.01 -9.35 -20.95
N ALA A 477 -18.33 -8.56 -21.79
CA ALA A 477 -18.15 -8.85 -23.21
C ALA A 477 -17.26 -10.07 -23.46
N LEU A 478 -16.19 -10.25 -22.67
CA LEU A 478 -15.35 -11.44 -22.66
C LEU A 478 -16.14 -12.67 -22.22
N ALA A 479 -16.89 -12.58 -21.12
CA ALA A 479 -17.75 -13.66 -20.65
C ALA A 479 -18.74 -14.14 -21.74
N GLY A 480 -19.40 -13.21 -22.45
CA GLY A 480 -20.28 -13.54 -23.58
C GLY A 480 -19.60 -14.19 -24.79
N ARG A 481 -18.26 -14.14 -24.88
CA ARG A 481 -17.44 -14.75 -25.95
C ARG A 481 -16.87 -16.12 -25.56
N VAL A 482 -16.87 -16.50 -24.28
CA VAL A 482 -16.32 -17.80 -23.82
C VAL A 482 -17.12 -18.97 -24.39
N ARG A 483 -16.41 -19.89 -25.08
CA ARG A 483 -17.00 -21.10 -25.70
C ARG A 483 -16.60 -22.41 -25.00
N VAL A 484 -15.66 -22.37 -24.06
CA VAL A 484 -15.26 -23.55 -23.28
C VAL A 484 -16.15 -23.72 -22.04
N PRO A 485 -16.22 -24.92 -21.44
CA PRO A 485 -16.87 -25.14 -20.15
C PRO A 485 -16.33 -24.19 -19.06
N ALA A 486 -17.23 -23.45 -18.41
CA ALA A 486 -16.91 -22.57 -17.29
C ALA A 486 -17.51 -23.09 -15.98
N HIS A 487 -16.87 -22.77 -14.85
CA HIS A 487 -17.39 -22.95 -13.50
C HIS A 487 -17.18 -21.64 -12.74
N ILE A 488 -18.23 -21.09 -12.14
CA ILE A 488 -18.13 -20.00 -11.17
C ILE A 488 -18.21 -20.58 -9.76
N VAL A 489 -17.27 -20.20 -8.90
CA VAL A 489 -17.36 -20.34 -7.44
C VAL A 489 -17.40 -18.92 -6.87
N TRP A 490 -18.31 -18.65 -5.94
CA TRP A 490 -18.52 -17.30 -5.38
C TRP A 490 -18.79 -17.35 -3.88
N GLY A 491 -18.33 -16.36 -3.12
CA GLY A 491 -18.65 -16.24 -1.69
C GLY A 491 -19.98 -15.54 -1.46
N ALA A 492 -20.86 -16.11 -0.64
CA ALA A 492 -22.15 -15.51 -0.29
C ALA A 492 -22.03 -14.16 0.44
N GLN A 493 -20.85 -13.86 0.99
CA GLN A 493 -20.52 -12.62 1.70
C GLN A 493 -19.52 -11.74 0.93
N ASP A 494 -19.31 -11.98 -0.37
CA ASP A 494 -18.48 -11.10 -1.20
C ASP A 494 -19.14 -9.73 -1.40
N GLU A 495 -18.65 -8.71 -0.69
CA GLU A 495 -19.03 -7.32 -0.90
C GLU A 495 -18.18 -6.60 -1.96
N ALA A 496 -17.05 -7.17 -2.37
CA ALA A 496 -16.09 -6.53 -3.26
C ALA A 496 -16.48 -6.62 -4.74
N THR A 497 -17.21 -7.66 -5.17
CA THR A 497 -17.72 -7.76 -6.54
C THR A 497 -19.22 -8.06 -6.62
N TYR A 498 -19.99 -7.10 -7.20
CA TYR A 498 -21.46 -7.11 -7.21
C TYR A 498 -22.10 -7.87 -8.41
N ASN A 499 -21.30 -8.54 -9.24
CA ASN A 499 -21.70 -8.96 -10.59
C ASN A 499 -21.84 -10.49 -10.79
N ALA A 500 -22.00 -11.27 -9.72
CA ALA A 500 -22.10 -12.74 -9.77
C ALA A 500 -23.20 -13.25 -10.72
N ASP A 501 -24.43 -12.74 -10.55
CA ASP A 501 -25.59 -13.07 -11.39
C ASP A 501 -25.37 -12.62 -12.84
N LEU A 502 -24.82 -11.43 -13.07
CA LEU A 502 -24.55 -10.91 -14.41
C LEU A 502 -23.52 -11.76 -15.16
N LEU A 503 -22.47 -12.23 -14.47
CA LEU A 503 -21.48 -13.15 -15.06
C LEU A 503 -22.09 -14.54 -15.34
N ARG A 504 -22.90 -15.06 -14.41
CA ARG A 504 -23.65 -16.32 -14.61
C ARG A 504 -24.52 -16.25 -15.86
N ASP A 505 -25.28 -15.18 -16.01
CA ASP A 505 -26.27 -15.04 -17.08
C ASP A 505 -25.62 -14.69 -18.45
N ARG A 506 -24.37 -14.21 -18.47
CA ARG A 506 -23.58 -13.97 -19.70
C ARG A 506 -22.79 -15.18 -20.19
N LEU A 507 -22.37 -16.10 -19.31
CA LEU A 507 -21.58 -17.27 -19.68
C LEU A 507 -22.41 -18.38 -20.32
N GLN A 508 -22.42 -18.43 -21.65
CA GLN A 508 -23.24 -19.37 -22.44
C GLN A 508 -22.94 -20.86 -22.17
N ASN A 509 -21.71 -21.18 -21.74
CA ASN A 509 -21.27 -22.55 -21.43
C ASN A 509 -20.90 -22.74 -19.95
N LEU A 510 -21.62 -22.07 -19.06
CA LEU A 510 -21.53 -22.32 -17.62
C LEU A 510 -22.04 -23.74 -17.28
N VAL A 511 -21.18 -24.55 -16.68
CA VAL A 511 -21.48 -25.95 -16.32
C VAL A 511 -21.90 -26.09 -14.87
N GLN A 512 -21.42 -25.18 -14.01
CA GLN A 512 -21.69 -25.19 -12.56
C GLN A 512 -21.56 -23.75 -12.02
N PHE A 513 -22.32 -23.45 -10.98
CA PHE A 513 -22.31 -22.20 -10.23
C PHE A 513 -22.45 -22.58 -8.75
N ASP A 514 -21.35 -22.50 -8.00
CA ASP A 514 -21.32 -22.82 -6.57
C ASP A 514 -21.26 -21.52 -5.76
N LEU A 515 -22.24 -21.33 -4.87
CA LEU A 515 -22.23 -20.25 -3.88
C LEU A 515 -21.80 -20.84 -2.54
N LEU A 516 -20.76 -20.27 -1.93
CA LEU A 516 -20.20 -20.72 -0.66
C LEU A 516 -20.72 -19.86 0.49
N ASP A 517 -21.51 -20.46 1.38
CA ASP A 517 -21.93 -19.84 2.64
C ASP A 517 -20.70 -19.53 3.52
N GLU A 518 -20.78 -18.47 4.32
CA GLU A 518 -19.71 -17.99 5.22
C GLU A 518 -18.36 -17.65 4.54
N CYS A 519 -18.35 -17.45 3.21
CA CYS A 519 -17.19 -17.07 2.42
C CYS A 519 -17.31 -15.66 1.82
N GLY A 520 -16.24 -14.87 1.90
CA GLY A 520 -16.08 -13.57 1.25
C GLY A 520 -15.44 -13.65 -0.15
N HIS A 521 -14.60 -12.66 -0.47
CA HIS A 521 -14.09 -12.41 -1.83
C HIS A 521 -13.02 -13.39 -2.32
N CYS A 522 -12.28 -14.06 -1.43
CA CYS A 522 -11.17 -14.94 -1.82
C CYS A 522 -11.39 -16.40 -1.37
N PRO A 523 -12.35 -17.14 -1.99
CA PRO A 523 -12.64 -18.54 -1.69
C PRO A 523 -11.42 -19.45 -1.57
N GLU A 524 -10.41 -19.27 -2.41
CA GLU A 524 -9.17 -20.05 -2.41
C GLU A 524 -8.30 -19.87 -1.15
N THR A 525 -8.66 -18.93 -0.28
CA THR A 525 -8.02 -18.70 1.03
C THR A 525 -8.99 -18.83 2.20
N GLU A 526 -10.25 -18.46 2.01
CA GLU A 526 -11.29 -18.46 3.04
C GLU A 526 -11.92 -19.85 3.20
N CYS A 527 -12.06 -20.60 2.11
CA CYS A 527 -12.62 -21.95 2.03
C CYS A 527 -11.82 -22.83 1.02
N PRO A 528 -10.52 -23.11 1.29
CA PRO A 528 -9.58 -23.75 0.36
C PRO A 528 -9.80 -25.25 0.08
#